data_AF-A0A934FEK6-F1
#
_entry.id   AF-A0A934FEK6-F1
#
_cell.length_a   1.000
_cell.length_b   1.000
_cell.length_c   1.000
_cell.angle_alpha   90.00
_cell.angle_beta   90.00
_cell.angle_gamma   90.00
#
_symmetry.space_group_name_H-M   'P 1'
#
loop_
_entity.id
_entity.type
_entity.pdbx_description
1 polymer ?
#
loop_
_entity_poly.entity_id
_entity_poly.type
_entity_poly.pdbx_seq_one_letter_code
_entity_poly.pdbx_strand_id
1 'polypeptide(L)'
;MKINEIFKSIQGETSYAGLPCAFIRVTGCNLRCSYCDTTYAYDEGNEMSLSTILECIARFKTKIVCVTGGEPLSNNDTPFLLEALLNKNYTVLVETNGSYDIRTIPQKAIKIMDIKCPDSNMSHLMNWQNIDYLAKLDEVKFVLSSRNDYDWTKAVIQKYNLPKIARVLVGTAFGKISPKTVVQWILEDNLDVRFQLQLHKYIWEPQTRGV
;
A
#
# COMPACT_ATOMS: atom_id res chain seq x y z
N MET A 1 -8.05 -15.19 11.48
CA MET A 1 -7.28 -14.49 10.44
C MET A 1 -5.80 -14.74 10.66
N LYS A 2 -5.10 -15.19 9.62
CA LYS A 2 -3.65 -15.40 9.65
C LYS A 2 -2.90 -14.08 9.54
N ILE A 3 -2.11 -13.77 10.56
CA ILE A 3 -1.33 -12.54 10.69
C ILE A 3 0.16 -12.88 10.63
N ASN A 4 0.89 -12.16 9.78
CA ASN A 4 2.33 -12.28 9.67
C ASN A 4 3.04 -11.52 10.81
N GLU A 5 2.72 -10.24 10.98
CA GLU A 5 3.31 -9.39 12.01
C GLU A 5 2.39 -8.24 12.42
N ILE A 6 2.48 -7.83 13.69
CA ILE A 6 1.84 -6.62 14.23
C ILE A 6 2.92 -5.83 14.96
N PHE A 7 3.15 -4.59 14.54
CA PHE A 7 4.23 -3.76 15.06
C PHE A 7 3.88 -2.28 15.03
N LYS A 8 4.69 -1.46 15.69
CA LYS A 8 4.57 0.00 15.68
C LYS A 8 5.82 0.59 15.05
N SER A 9 5.63 1.47 14.08
CA SER A 9 6.71 2.27 13.50
C SER A 9 6.20 3.64 13.04
N ILE A 10 6.84 4.25 12.05
CA ILE A 10 6.33 5.37 11.27
C ILE A 10 5.81 4.84 9.93
N GLN A 11 4.79 5.48 9.37
CA GLN A 11 4.42 5.23 7.98
C GLN A 11 5.55 5.73 7.07
N GLY A 12 6.08 4.84 6.22
CA GLY A 12 7.24 5.11 5.39
C GLY A 12 6.91 5.67 4.00
N GLU A 13 5.65 5.55 3.58
CA GLU A 13 5.15 5.96 2.27
C GLU A 13 3.84 6.75 2.43
N THR A 14 3.09 7.01 1.35
CA THR A 14 1.75 7.64 1.34
C THR A 14 1.76 9.12 1.72
N SER A 15 0.59 9.76 1.74
CA SER A 15 0.48 11.11 2.33
C SER A 15 0.70 11.14 3.85
N TYR A 16 0.74 9.97 4.50
CA TYR A 16 0.96 9.79 5.94
C TYR A 16 2.44 9.55 6.32
N ALA A 17 3.36 9.62 5.35
CA ALA A 17 4.78 9.39 5.59
C ALA A 17 5.33 10.23 6.77
N GLY A 18 6.08 9.58 7.67
CA GLY A 18 6.67 10.18 8.87
C GLY A 18 5.80 10.13 10.12
N LEU A 19 4.53 9.72 10.03
CA LEU A 19 3.62 9.68 11.18
C LEU A 19 3.69 8.34 11.94
N PRO A 20 3.64 8.33 13.28
CA PRO A 20 3.55 7.09 14.05
C PRO A 20 2.32 6.26 13.68
N CYS A 21 2.56 5.01 13.28
CA CYS A 21 1.56 4.11 12.74
C CYS A 21 1.72 2.71 13.36
N ALA A 22 0.59 2.10 13.71
CA ALA A 22 0.56 0.67 13.98
C ALA A 22 0.34 -0.07 12.66
N PHE A 23 1.04 -1.17 12.46
CA PHE A 23 0.90 -2.00 11.26
C PHE A 23 0.31 -3.34 11.63
N ILE A 24 -0.65 -3.78 10.83
CA ILE A 24 -1.16 -5.15 10.83
C ILE A 24 -0.83 -5.73 9.46
N ARG A 25 0.14 -6.64 9.43
CA ARG A 25 0.49 -7.35 8.21
C ARG A 25 -0.22 -8.69 8.17
N VAL A 26 -1.15 -8.90 7.25
CA VAL A 26 -1.80 -10.19 7.08
C VAL A 26 -0.91 -11.17 6.30
N THR A 27 -1.23 -12.45 6.34
CA THR A 27 -0.50 -13.47 5.59
C THR A 27 -1.26 -13.83 4.31
N GLY A 28 -0.52 -14.09 3.22
CA GLY A 28 -1.05 -14.54 1.95
C GLY A 28 -1.12 -13.42 0.92
N CYS A 29 -0.70 -13.69 -0.31
CA CYS A 29 -0.84 -12.78 -1.45
C CYS A 29 -1.16 -13.59 -2.71
N ASN A 30 -2.05 -13.08 -3.55
CA ASN A 30 -2.38 -13.69 -4.84
C ASN A 30 -1.39 -13.32 -5.95
N LEU A 31 -0.51 -12.34 -5.74
CA LEU A 31 0.49 -11.89 -6.71
C LEU A 31 1.91 -12.38 -6.35
N ARG A 32 2.80 -12.40 -7.35
CA ARG A 32 4.23 -12.76 -7.20
C ARG A 32 5.12 -11.72 -7.87
N CYS A 33 5.01 -10.47 -7.43
CA CYS A 33 5.73 -9.34 -8.03
C CYS A 33 7.24 -9.59 -8.05
N SER A 34 7.89 -9.33 -9.17
CA SER A 34 9.33 -9.54 -9.39
C SER A 34 10.24 -8.81 -8.39
N TYR A 35 9.77 -7.69 -7.83
CA TYR A 35 10.49 -6.83 -6.90
C TYR A 35 9.87 -6.80 -5.49
N CYS A 36 9.07 -7.81 -5.13
CA CYS A 36 8.46 -7.87 -3.80
C CYS A 36 9.54 -7.91 -2.69
N ASP A 37 9.46 -6.99 -1.74
CA ASP A 37 10.36 -6.91 -0.57
C ASP A 37 9.83 -7.67 0.65
N THR A 38 8.58 -8.13 0.60
CA THR A 38 7.87 -8.76 1.72
C THR A 38 7.45 -10.20 1.37
N THR A 39 8.31 -10.97 0.71
CA THR A 39 7.99 -12.36 0.29
C THR A 39 7.70 -13.30 1.47
N TYR A 40 8.23 -13.00 2.65
CA TYR A 40 7.96 -13.74 3.88
C TYR A 40 6.47 -13.71 4.29
N ALA A 41 5.75 -12.66 3.93
CA ALA A 41 4.32 -12.55 4.21
C ALA A 41 3.43 -13.39 3.27
N TYR A 42 4.00 -14.12 2.30
CA TYR A 42 3.24 -15.05 1.47
C TYR A 42 2.72 -16.24 2.28
N ASP A 43 3.54 -16.78 3.18
CA ASP A 43 3.26 -18.06 3.85
C ASP A 43 3.42 -18.00 5.38
N GLU A 44 4.34 -17.18 5.90
CA GLU A 44 4.59 -17.08 7.35
C GLU A 44 3.44 -16.33 8.06
N GLY A 45 3.05 -16.81 9.24
CA GLY A 45 2.09 -16.13 10.12
C GLY A 45 1.31 -17.08 11.02
N ASN A 46 0.63 -16.51 12.01
CA ASN A 46 -0.13 -17.22 13.02
C ASN A 46 -1.61 -16.84 12.95
N GLU A 47 -2.49 -17.79 13.25
CA GLU A 47 -3.91 -17.46 13.44
C GLU A 47 -4.09 -16.57 14.67
N MET A 48 -4.76 -15.45 14.47
CA MET A 48 -5.13 -14.53 15.53
C MET A 48 -6.63 -14.23 15.48
N SER A 49 -7.25 -14.12 16.65
CA SER A 49 -8.60 -13.60 16.78
C SER A 49 -8.62 -12.09 16.64
N LEU A 50 -9.77 -11.54 16.25
CA LEU A 50 -9.98 -10.10 16.18
C LEU A 50 -9.68 -9.42 17.52
N SER A 51 -10.09 -10.01 18.65
CA SER A 51 -9.84 -9.46 19.99
C SER A 51 -8.35 -9.31 20.27
N THR A 52 -7.54 -10.34 20.01
CA THR A 52 -6.09 -10.32 20.23
C THR A 52 -5.42 -9.27 19.36
N ILE A 53 -5.82 -9.14 18.09
CA ILE A 53 -5.30 -8.10 17.19
C ILE A 53 -5.57 -6.70 17.78
N LEU A 54 -6.82 -6.43 18.20
CA LEU A 54 -7.20 -5.13 18.75
C LEU A 54 -6.48 -4.82 20.07
N GLU A 55 -6.23 -5.82 20.92
CA GLU A 55 -5.44 -5.68 22.14
C GLU A 55 -3.98 -5.32 21.85
N CYS A 56 -3.36 -5.95 20.85
CA CYS A 56 -2.00 -5.60 20.40
C CYS A 56 -1.94 -4.13 19.95
N ILE A 57 -2.89 -3.70 19.11
CA ILE A 57 -2.92 -2.33 18.58
C ILE A 57 -3.14 -1.29 19.67
N ALA A 58 -4.02 -1.56 20.64
CA ALA A 58 -4.29 -0.64 21.74
C ALA A 58 -3.04 -0.30 22.58
N ARG A 59 -2.04 -1.19 22.62
CA ARG A 59 -0.77 -0.98 23.35
C ARG A 59 0.15 0.04 22.67
N PHE A 60 0.00 0.27 21.37
CA PHE A 60 0.93 1.09 20.59
C PHE A 60 0.71 2.60 20.74
N LYS A 61 -0.39 3.06 21.36
CA LYS A 61 -0.66 4.49 21.60
C LYS A 61 -0.47 5.35 20.34
N THR A 62 -0.91 4.85 19.19
CA THR A 62 -0.97 5.60 17.91
C THR A 62 -2.43 5.85 17.54
N LYS A 63 -2.69 6.84 16.69
CA LYS A 63 -4.03 7.09 16.13
C LYS A 63 -4.22 6.46 14.75
N ILE A 64 -3.12 6.08 14.10
CA ILE A 64 -3.11 5.56 12.74
C ILE A 64 -2.80 4.07 12.81
N VAL A 65 -3.58 3.30 12.06
CA VAL A 65 -3.39 1.86 11.85
C VAL A 65 -3.38 1.60 10.35
N CYS A 66 -2.33 0.97 9.85
CA CYS A 66 -2.23 0.51 8.47
C CYS A 66 -2.40 -1.01 8.43
N VAL A 67 -3.42 -1.47 7.70
CA VAL A 67 -3.63 -2.89 7.38
C VAL A 67 -3.03 -3.16 6.00
N THR A 68 -2.10 -4.10 5.93
CA THR A 68 -1.24 -4.36 4.77
C THR A 68 -0.85 -5.84 4.67
N GLY A 69 -0.02 -6.19 3.67
CA GLY A 69 0.80 -7.39 3.48
C GLY A 69 0.10 -8.74 3.55
N GLY A 70 0.63 -9.81 2.97
CA GLY A 70 0.58 -9.90 1.51
C GLY A 70 -0.60 -9.07 0.93
N GLU A 71 -1.67 -9.68 0.47
CA GLU A 71 -2.85 -8.94 -0.01
C GLU A 71 -3.97 -8.95 1.04
N PRO A 72 -4.27 -7.83 1.73
CA PRO A 72 -5.27 -7.80 2.79
C PRO A 72 -6.66 -8.23 2.32
N LEU A 73 -7.03 -7.93 1.06
CA LEU A 73 -8.35 -8.30 0.54
C LEU A 73 -8.44 -9.76 0.08
N SER A 74 -7.35 -10.52 0.14
CA SER A 74 -7.41 -11.98 -0.06
C SER A 74 -8.06 -12.71 1.12
N ASN A 75 -8.20 -12.03 2.27
CA ASN A 75 -8.84 -12.57 3.47
C ASN A 75 -10.24 -11.99 3.68
N ASN A 76 -11.25 -12.86 3.75
CA ASN A 76 -12.65 -12.47 3.96
C ASN A 76 -12.92 -11.82 5.33
N ASP A 77 -12.02 -12.01 6.31
CA ASP A 77 -12.15 -11.40 7.63
C ASP A 77 -11.72 -9.92 7.65
N THR A 78 -11.02 -9.44 6.62
CA THR A 78 -10.43 -8.10 6.57
C THR A 78 -11.46 -6.98 6.76
N PRO A 79 -12.63 -6.96 6.09
CA PRO A 79 -13.63 -5.93 6.31
C PRO A 79 -14.08 -5.80 7.78
N PHE A 80 -14.20 -6.91 8.51
CA PHE A 80 -14.57 -6.90 9.93
C PHE A 80 -13.48 -6.29 10.81
N LEU A 81 -12.22 -6.56 10.51
CA LEU A 81 -11.08 -5.92 11.19
C LEU A 81 -11.09 -4.41 10.96
N LEU A 82 -11.29 -3.97 9.71
CA LEU A 82 -11.32 -2.55 9.35
C LEU A 82 -12.45 -1.81 10.08
N GLU A 83 -13.67 -2.37 10.10
CA GLU A 83 -14.80 -1.80 10.84
C GLU A 83 -14.52 -1.72 12.34
N ALA A 84 -13.93 -2.77 12.94
CA ALA A 84 -13.60 -2.78 14.36
C ALA A 84 -12.58 -1.70 14.74
N LEU A 85 -11.59 -1.44 13.88
CA LEU A 85 -10.61 -0.37 14.05
C LEU A 85 -11.25 1.01 13.91
N LEU A 86 -12.11 1.21 12.90
CA LEU A 86 -12.85 2.46 12.70
C LEU A 86 -13.76 2.77 13.90
N ASN A 87 -14.45 1.77 14.44
CA ASN A 87 -15.31 1.92 15.63
C ASN A 87 -14.52 2.27 16.90
N LYS A 88 -13.21 2.03 16.93
CA LYS A 88 -12.29 2.49 17.98
C LYS A 88 -11.69 3.86 17.70
N ASN A 89 -12.18 4.57 16.68
CA ASN A 89 -11.76 5.91 16.26
C ASN A 89 -10.30 5.99 15.75
N TYR A 90 -9.75 4.89 15.23
CA TYR A 90 -8.48 4.95 14.51
C TYR A 90 -8.67 5.57 13.12
N THR A 91 -7.64 6.27 12.63
CA THR A 91 -7.48 6.50 11.19
C THR A 91 -6.95 5.21 10.58
N VAL A 92 -7.74 4.60 9.71
CA VAL A 92 -7.43 3.29 9.13
C VAL A 92 -6.97 3.47 7.68
N LEU A 93 -5.73 3.04 7.42
CA LEU A 93 -5.13 2.95 6.09
C LEU A 93 -5.18 1.48 5.63
N VAL A 94 -5.46 1.26 4.35
CA VAL A 94 -5.46 -0.10 3.75
C VAL A 94 -4.58 -0.09 2.51
N GLU A 95 -3.45 -0.81 2.56
CA GLU A 95 -2.56 -0.98 1.41
C GLU A 95 -2.91 -2.28 0.67
N THR A 96 -3.49 -2.16 -0.52
CA THR A 96 -3.91 -3.28 -1.38
C THR A 96 -3.24 -3.19 -2.74
N ASN A 97 -3.00 -4.34 -3.37
CA ASN A 97 -2.44 -4.44 -4.72
C ASN A 97 -3.45 -4.16 -5.84
N GLY A 98 -4.73 -3.93 -5.50
CA GLY A 98 -5.76 -3.54 -6.46
C GLY A 98 -6.29 -4.66 -7.37
N SER A 99 -5.95 -5.93 -7.14
CA SER A 99 -6.52 -7.06 -7.90
C SER A 99 -7.89 -7.50 -7.39
N TYR A 100 -8.18 -7.29 -6.10
CA TYR A 100 -9.48 -7.60 -5.49
C TYR A 100 -10.41 -6.39 -5.47
N ASP A 101 -11.70 -6.61 -5.30
CA ASP A 101 -12.72 -5.57 -5.25
C ASP A 101 -12.60 -4.70 -3.99
N ILE A 102 -12.26 -3.42 -4.18
CA ILE A 102 -12.04 -2.48 -3.06
C ILE A 102 -13.35 -2.01 -2.41
N ARG A 103 -14.53 -2.32 -2.96
CA ARG A 103 -15.81 -2.01 -2.30
C ARG A 103 -16.02 -2.77 -1.00
N THR A 104 -15.27 -3.85 -0.80
CA THR A 104 -15.22 -4.59 0.46
C THR A 104 -14.56 -3.78 1.60
N ILE A 105 -13.78 -2.74 1.26
CA ILE A 105 -13.19 -1.82 2.24
C ILE A 105 -14.24 -0.81 2.69
N PRO A 106 -14.47 -0.64 4.01
CA PRO A 106 -15.36 0.39 4.53
C PRO A 106 -15.01 1.78 4.00
N GLN A 107 -16.03 2.56 3.59
CA GLN A 107 -15.81 3.87 2.94
C GLN A 107 -15.00 4.86 3.77
N LYS A 108 -15.04 4.75 5.11
CA LYS A 108 -14.29 5.62 6.04
C LYS A 108 -12.80 5.27 6.12
N ALA A 109 -12.39 4.07 5.70
CA ALA A 109 -10.99 3.71 5.60
C ALA A 109 -10.38 4.29 4.32
N ILE A 110 -9.11 4.67 4.42
CA ILE A 110 -8.35 5.27 3.32
C ILE A 110 -7.67 4.15 2.55
N LYS A 111 -8.03 4.03 1.27
CA LYS A 111 -7.52 3.01 0.37
C LYS A 111 -6.25 3.53 -0.27
N ILE A 112 -5.18 2.75 -0.18
CA ILE A 112 -3.93 2.96 -0.90
C ILE A 112 -3.81 1.79 -1.88
N MET A 113 -4.23 2.03 -3.12
CA MET A 113 -4.26 1.03 -4.17
C MET A 113 -2.96 1.10 -4.98
N ASP A 114 -2.10 0.08 -4.82
CA ASP A 114 -0.83 -0.05 -5.51
C ASP A 114 -1.00 -0.78 -6.85
N ILE A 115 -1.19 -0.01 -7.93
CA ILE A 115 -1.33 -0.53 -9.28
C ILE A 115 0.04 -1.04 -9.74
N LYS A 116 0.11 -2.36 -9.95
CA LYS A 116 1.35 -3.04 -10.32
C LYS A 116 1.74 -2.70 -11.76
N CYS A 117 2.96 -2.20 -11.92
CA CYS A 117 3.52 -1.80 -13.21
C CYS A 117 3.99 -3.04 -14.01
N PRO A 118 4.20 -2.95 -15.33
CA PRO A 118 4.59 -4.08 -16.18
C PRO A 118 5.78 -4.88 -15.66
N ASP A 119 6.84 -4.22 -15.16
CA ASP A 119 8.05 -4.91 -14.71
C ASP A 119 7.82 -5.76 -13.45
N SER A 120 6.70 -5.58 -12.75
CA SER A 120 6.28 -6.48 -11.66
C SER A 120 5.91 -7.87 -12.16
N ASN A 121 5.67 -8.03 -13.47
CA ASN A 121 5.03 -9.16 -14.14
C ASN A 121 3.56 -9.42 -13.73
N MET A 122 2.92 -8.50 -13.01
CA MET A 122 1.59 -8.69 -12.42
C MET A 122 0.54 -7.66 -12.89
N SER A 123 0.90 -6.73 -13.77
CA SER A 123 -0.01 -5.65 -14.22
C SER A 123 -1.29 -6.13 -14.92
N HIS A 124 -1.25 -7.33 -15.52
CA HIS A 124 -2.40 -7.95 -16.17
C HIS A 124 -3.46 -8.48 -15.18
N LEU A 125 -3.16 -8.52 -13.88
CA LEU A 125 -4.05 -8.99 -12.82
C LEU A 125 -4.78 -7.84 -12.10
N MET A 126 -4.58 -6.59 -12.54
CA MET A 126 -5.22 -5.43 -11.93
C MET A 126 -6.72 -5.41 -12.24
N ASN A 127 -7.55 -5.16 -11.22
CA ASN A 127 -8.96 -4.94 -11.41
C ASN A 127 -9.23 -3.44 -11.66
N TRP A 128 -9.30 -3.07 -12.94
CA TRP A 128 -9.49 -1.68 -13.35
C TRP A 128 -10.81 -1.05 -12.93
N GLN A 129 -11.85 -1.85 -12.63
CA GLN A 129 -13.13 -1.32 -12.11
C GLN A 129 -12.96 -0.65 -10.74
N ASN A 130 -11.90 -0.99 -10.00
CA ASN A 130 -11.61 -0.36 -8.72
C ASN A 130 -11.42 1.16 -8.83
N ILE A 131 -11.01 1.68 -9.98
CA ILE A 131 -10.84 3.13 -10.19
C ILE A 131 -12.16 3.88 -9.97
N ASP A 132 -13.29 3.28 -10.36
CA ASP A 132 -14.62 3.88 -10.24
C ASP A 132 -15.10 4.00 -8.78
N TYR A 133 -14.44 3.30 -7.85
CA TYR A 133 -14.81 3.23 -6.44
C TYR A 133 -13.83 3.97 -5.51
N LEU A 134 -12.84 4.66 -6.09
CA LEU A 134 -11.92 5.51 -5.34
C LEU A 134 -12.58 6.84 -4.96
N ALA A 135 -12.18 7.39 -3.82
CA ALA A 135 -12.57 8.72 -3.36
C ALA A 135 -11.36 9.67 -3.27
N LYS A 136 -11.61 10.98 -3.14
CA LYS A 136 -10.55 12.01 -3.10
C LYS A 136 -9.49 11.84 -2.00
N LEU A 137 -9.84 11.17 -0.91
CA LEU A 137 -8.91 10.89 0.20
C LEU A 137 -8.10 9.62 -0.03
N ASP A 138 -8.53 8.75 -0.95
CA ASP A 138 -7.81 7.54 -1.33
C ASP A 138 -6.58 7.90 -2.18
N GLU A 139 -5.69 6.93 -2.32
CA GLU A 139 -4.39 7.08 -2.96
C GLU A 139 -4.18 5.95 -3.98
N VAL A 140 -3.66 6.31 -5.15
CA VAL A 140 -3.20 5.36 -6.15
C VAL A 140 -1.68 5.42 -6.21
N LYS A 141 -1.03 4.31 -5.92
CA LYS A 141 0.43 4.19 -5.86
C LYS A 141 0.95 3.42 -7.07
N PHE A 142 2.06 3.89 -7.63
CA PHE A 142 2.85 3.18 -8.62
C PHE A 142 4.28 3.04 -8.12
N VAL A 143 4.81 1.82 -8.16
CA VAL A 143 6.20 1.50 -7.82
C VAL A 143 6.94 1.13 -9.10
N LEU A 144 7.87 1.98 -9.52
CA LEU A 144 8.56 1.86 -10.80
C LEU A 144 9.92 1.16 -10.64
N SER A 145 10.30 0.31 -11.59
CA SER A 145 11.66 -0.24 -11.69
C SER A 145 12.41 0.15 -12.97
N SER A 146 11.76 0.78 -13.94
CA SER A 146 12.40 1.19 -15.19
C SER A 146 11.73 2.40 -15.84
N ARG A 147 12.30 2.82 -16.99
CA ARG A 147 11.66 3.81 -17.87
C ARG A 147 10.35 3.29 -18.48
N ASN A 148 10.27 2.00 -18.79
CA ASN A 148 9.07 1.38 -19.34
C ASN A 148 7.89 1.48 -18.35
N ASP A 149 8.13 1.20 -17.07
CA ASP A 149 7.12 1.41 -16.02
C ASP A 149 6.69 2.87 -15.95
N TYR A 150 7.63 3.83 -16.01
CA TYR A 150 7.30 5.26 -15.97
C TYR A 150 6.39 5.68 -17.13
N ASP A 151 6.76 5.35 -18.37
CA ASP A 151 5.98 5.73 -19.55
C ASP A 151 4.59 5.06 -19.52
N TRP A 152 4.51 3.81 -19.05
CA TRP A 152 3.26 3.09 -18.82
C TRP A 152 2.39 3.77 -17.75
N THR A 153 2.96 4.11 -16.60
CA THR A 153 2.28 4.80 -15.50
C THR A 153 1.72 6.15 -15.97
N LYS A 154 2.50 6.93 -16.72
CA LYS A 154 2.03 8.18 -17.32
C LYS A 154 0.80 7.96 -18.21
N ALA A 155 0.83 6.94 -19.08
CA ALA A 155 -0.29 6.61 -19.95
C ALA A 155 -1.55 6.20 -19.15
N VAL A 156 -1.39 5.43 -18.08
CA VAL A 156 -2.50 5.03 -17.18
C VAL A 156 -3.10 6.25 -16.47
N ILE A 157 -2.25 7.11 -15.90
CA ILE A 157 -2.67 8.35 -15.23
C ILE A 157 -3.52 9.21 -16.16
N GLN A 158 -3.07 9.39 -17.41
CA GLN A 158 -3.78 10.16 -18.43
C GLN A 158 -5.10 9.49 -18.85
N LYS A 159 -5.07 8.18 -19.12
CA LYS A 159 -6.24 7.41 -19.55
C LYS A 159 -7.40 7.51 -18.56
N TYR A 160 -7.12 7.43 -17.26
CA TYR A 160 -8.14 7.44 -16.21
C TYR A 160 -8.30 8.80 -15.52
N ASN A 161 -7.50 9.81 -15.88
CA ASN A 161 -7.50 11.13 -15.25
C ASN A 161 -7.36 11.06 -13.72
N LEU A 162 -6.47 10.17 -13.25
CA LEU A 162 -6.37 9.79 -11.84
C LEU A 162 -6.25 10.97 -10.85
N PRO A 163 -5.52 12.07 -11.15
CA PRO A 163 -5.40 13.21 -10.22
C PRO A 163 -6.73 13.90 -9.91
N LYS A 164 -7.76 13.73 -10.75
CA LYS A 164 -9.13 14.22 -10.47
C LYS A 164 -9.92 13.32 -9.52
N ILE A 165 -9.50 12.07 -9.35
CA ILE A 165 -10.21 11.02 -8.62
C ILE A 165 -9.58 10.83 -7.23
N ALA A 166 -8.26 10.67 -7.17
CA ALA A 166 -7.50 10.29 -5.99
C ALA A 166 -6.11 10.95 -5.99
N ARG A 167 -5.40 10.87 -4.87
CA ARG A 167 -3.99 11.29 -4.82
C ARG A 167 -3.13 10.28 -5.57
N VAL A 168 -2.34 10.74 -6.53
CA VAL A 168 -1.47 9.85 -7.30
C VAL A 168 -0.06 9.91 -6.75
N LEU A 169 0.48 8.74 -6.40
CA LEU A 169 1.79 8.57 -5.81
C LEU A 169 2.70 7.78 -6.75
N VAL A 170 3.93 8.25 -6.91
CA VAL A 170 4.97 7.58 -7.68
C VAL A 170 6.18 7.35 -6.78
N GLY A 171 6.64 6.11 -6.71
CA GLY A 171 7.85 5.72 -6.00
C GLY A 171 8.70 4.75 -6.82
N THR A 172 9.83 4.33 -6.25
CA THR A 172 10.78 3.44 -6.92
C THR A 172 10.87 2.11 -6.19
N ALA A 173 10.93 1.00 -6.92
CA ALA A 173 11.39 -0.26 -6.36
C ALA A 173 12.83 -0.07 -5.87
N PHE A 174 13.06 -0.28 -4.58
CA PHE A 174 14.33 0.05 -3.92
C PHE A 174 15.53 -0.58 -4.65
N GLY A 175 16.51 0.26 -5.01
CA GLY A 175 17.73 -0.18 -5.70
C GLY A 175 17.56 -0.57 -7.18
N LYS A 176 16.35 -0.55 -7.76
CA LYS A 176 16.13 -0.89 -9.18
C LYS A 176 16.29 0.31 -10.11
N ILE A 177 15.82 1.47 -9.66
CA ILE A 177 15.93 2.73 -10.38
C ILE A 177 16.21 3.86 -9.40
N SER A 178 17.00 4.84 -9.80
CA SER A 178 17.33 5.99 -8.95
C SER A 178 16.09 6.88 -8.76
N PRO A 179 15.76 7.27 -7.51
CA PRO A 179 14.77 8.30 -7.23
C PRO A 179 15.00 9.59 -8.02
N LYS A 180 16.26 10.01 -8.16
CA LYS A 180 16.63 11.22 -8.92
C LYS A 180 16.14 11.13 -10.37
N THR A 181 16.35 9.99 -11.01
CA THR A 181 15.95 9.76 -12.40
C THR A 181 14.44 9.87 -12.58
N VAL A 182 13.66 9.23 -11.71
CA VAL A 182 12.18 9.29 -11.78
C VAL A 182 11.68 10.71 -11.52
N VAL A 183 12.24 11.42 -10.54
CA VAL A 183 11.89 12.82 -10.26
C VAL A 183 12.19 13.71 -11.47
N GLN A 184 13.34 13.53 -12.14
CA GLN A 184 13.65 14.29 -13.36
C GLN A 184 12.60 14.08 -14.45
N TRP A 185 12.18 12.84 -14.70
CA TRP A 185 11.13 12.56 -15.69
C TRP A 185 9.78 13.20 -15.31
N ILE A 186 9.38 13.11 -14.03
CA ILE A 186 8.15 13.75 -13.52
C ILE A 186 8.19 15.27 -13.79
N LEU A 187 9.32 15.91 -13.51
CA LEU A 187 9.51 17.36 -13.72
C LEU A 187 9.51 17.72 -15.21
N GLU A 188 10.19 16.94 -16.05
CA GLU A 188 10.22 17.13 -17.51
C GLU A 188 8.83 17.03 -18.14
N ASP A 189 8.02 16.04 -17.72
CA ASP A 189 6.67 15.84 -18.22
C ASP A 189 5.61 16.72 -17.53
N ASN A 190 5.98 17.49 -16.50
CA ASN A 190 5.05 18.24 -15.64
C ASN A 190 3.89 17.38 -15.11
N LEU A 191 4.21 16.15 -14.68
CA LEU A 191 3.20 15.17 -14.30
C LEU A 191 2.58 15.53 -12.93
N ASP A 192 1.25 15.62 -12.86
CA ASP A 192 0.50 15.95 -11.63
C ASP A 192 0.43 14.75 -10.67
N VAL A 193 1.54 14.50 -9.98
CA VAL A 193 1.73 13.38 -9.05
C VAL A 193 2.58 13.82 -7.86
N ARG A 194 2.49 13.06 -6.76
CA ARG A 194 3.42 13.16 -5.64
C ARG A 194 4.48 12.07 -5.74
N PHE A 195 5.74 12.47 -5.84
CA PHE A 195 6.85 11.54 -5.66
C PHE A 195 7.02 11.17 -4.17
N GLN A 196 7.38 9.91 -3.90
CA GLN A 196 7.66 9.43 -2.55
C GLN A 196 8.86 8.48 -2.49
N LEU A 197 9.61 8.58 -1.39
CA LEU A 197 10.62 7.60 -1.01
C LEU A 197 10.01 6.57 -0.04
N GLN A 198 10.62 5.39 0.02
CA GLN A 198 10.35 4.42 1.09
C GLN A 198 11.15 4.84 2.33
N LEU A 199 10.65 5.82 3.08
CA LEU A 199 11.39 6.50 4.16
C LEU A 199 11.98 5.53 5.19
N HIS A 200 11.26 4.45 5.50
CA HIS A 200 11.72 3.42 6.44
C HIS A 200 13.05 2.77 6.01
N LYS A 201 13.31 2.59 4.70
CA LYS A 201 14.57 2.01 4.18
C LYS A 201 15.79 2.94 4.29
N TYR A 202 15.57 4.20 4.66
CA TYR A 202 16.64 5.16 4.95
C TYR A 202 16.88 5.35 6.45
N ILE A 203 15.94 4.91 7.30
CA ILE A 203 16.02 5.01 8.75
C ILE A 203 16.56 3.70 9.35
N TRP A 204 16.08 2.57 8.84
CA TRP A 204 16.52 1.24 9.22
C TRP A 204 17.21 0.54 8.06
N GLU A 205 18.00 -0.50 8.36
CA GLU A 205 18.56 -1.37 7.32
C GLU A 205 17.42 -1.91 6.44
N PRO A 206 17.53 -1.88 5.10
CA PRO A 206 16.41 -2.18 4.21
C PRO A 206 15.76 -3.56 4.37
N GLN A 207 16.46 -4.51 5.00
CA GLN A 207 15.99 -5.87 5.27
C GLN A 207 15.40 -6.05 6.68
N THR A 208 15.38 -4.99 7.50
CA THR A 208 14.84 -5.03 8.86
C THR A 208 13.33 -5.24 8.79
N ARG A 209 12.83 -6.24 9.50
CA ARG A 209 11.38 -6.53 9.63
C ARG A 209 10.80 -5.82 10.85
N GLY A 210 9.50 -5.58 10.85
CA GLY A 210 8.80 -4.99 11.99
C GLY A 210 9.19 -3.55 12.33
N VAL A 211 9.65 -2.79 11.34
CA VAL A 211 10.05 -1.37 11.43
C VAL A 211 9.48 -0.56 10.28
#